data_AF-A0A5C7WCR3-F1
#
_entry.id   AF-A0A5C7WCR3-F1
#
_cell.length_a   1.000
_cell.length_b   1.000
_cell.length_c   1.000
_cell.angle_alpha   90.00
_cell.angle_beta   90.00
_cell.angle_gamma   90.00
#
_symmetry.space_group_name_H-M   'P 1'
#
loop_
_entity.id
_entity.type
_entity.pdbx_description
1 polymer ?
#
loop_
_entity_poly.entity_id
_entity_poly.type
_entity_poly.pdbx_seq_one_letter_code
_entity_poly.pdbx_strand_id
1 'polypeptide(L)'
;MTASIDAAADAARRAVAGDPLRAVEYEKAAAEAQAFKDAGYPGGAVPRTVAAWAINGRTAQQAADNILAEAAAYSEALYQIREARLSAKEQVRRAMTANQVEQARLIASATIDSIRAAIAGIGSAGA
;
A
#
# COMPACT_ATOMS: atom_id res chain seq x y z
N MET A 1 -17.80 16.47 -3.37
CA MET A 1 -16.39 16.55 -3.82
C MET A 1 -15.46 15.84 -2.86
N THR A 2 -15.34 16.24 -1.59
CA THR A 2 -14.47 15.53 -0.63
C THR A 2 -14.93 14.10 -0.34
N ALA A 3 -16.24 13.88 -0.20
CA ALA A 3 -16.81 12.54 0.00
C ALA A 3 -16.51 11.57 -1.17
N SER A 4 -16.50 12.05 -2.42
CA SER A 4 -16.17 11.22 -3.58
C SER A 4 -14.67 10.89 -3.64
N ILE A 5 -13.81 11.81 -3.20
CA ILE A 5 -12.37 11.55 -3.02
C ILE A 5 -12.15 10.48 -1.93
N ASP A 6 -12.85 10.60 -0.80
CA ASP A 6 -12.76 9.62 0.29
C ASP A 6 -13.23 8.23 -0.19
N ALA A 7 -14.36 8.15 -0.91
CA ALA A 7 -14.86 6.90 -1.46
C ALA A 7 -13.90 6.24 -2.47
N ALA A 8 -13.28 7.03 -3.36
CA ALA A 8 -12.28 6.53 -4.30
C ALA A 8 -11.04 5.99 -3.58
N ALA A 9 -10.55 6.71 -2.57
CA ALA A 9 -9.42 6.28 -1.76
C ALA A 9 -9.73 5.03 -0.91
N ASP A 10 -10.96 4.91 -0.38
CA ASP A 10 -11.42 3.71 0.33
C ASP A 10 -11.48 2.50 -0.58
N ALA A 11 -12.01 2.66 -1.80
CA ALA A 11 -12.03 1.61 -2.80
C ALA A 11 -10.60 1.18 -3.19
N ALA A 12 -9.70 2.15 -3.38
CA ALA A 12 -8.32 1.88 -3.70
C ALA A 12 -7.60 1.13 -2.58
N ARG A 13 -7.78 1.56 -1.32
CA ARG A 13 -7.22 0.85 -0.16
C ARG A 13 -7.71 -0.59 -0.05
N ARG A 14 -9.01 -0.84 -0.30
CA ARG A 14 -9.55 -2.20 -0.33
C ARG A 14 -8.93 -3.04 -1.45
N ALA A 15 -8.70 -2.47 -2.63
CA ALA A 15 -8.06 -3.17 -3.73
C ALA A 15 -6.59 -3.52 -3.42
N VAL A 16 -5.85 -2.61 -2.78
CA VAL A 16 -4.45 -2.82 -2.38
C VAL A 16 -4.32 -3.80 -1.21
N ALA A 17 -5.11 -3.63 -0.15
CA ALA A 17 -5.09 -4.49 1.03
C ALA A 17 -5.67 -5.88 0.80
N GLY A 18 -6.65 -6.01 -0.10
CA GLY A 18 -7.37 -7.25 -0.30
C GLY A 18 -8.05 -7.72 1.00
N ASP A 19 -7.83 -8.98 1.35
CA ASP A 19 -8.37 -9.57 2.57
C ASP A 19 -7.69 -9.01 3.83
N PRO A 20 -8.46 -8.46 4.81
CA PRO A 20 -7.89 -7.87 6.01
C PRO A 20 -7.10 -8.84 6.90
N LEU A 21 -7.47 -10.12 6.98
CA LEU A 21 -6.73 -11.10 7.77
C LEU A 21 -5.39 -11.41 7.11
N ARG A 22 -5.37 -11.52 5.77
CA ARG A 22 -4.14 -11.69 5.01
C ARG A 22 -3.20 -10.48 5.14
N ALA A 23 -3.74 -9.26 5.23
CA ALA A 23 -2.93 -8.08 5.51
C ALA A 23 -2.22 -8.17 6.88
N VAL A 24 -2.92 -8.64 7.92
CA VAL A 24 -2.32 -8.86 9.25
C VAL A 24 -1.25 -9.96 9.21
N GLU A 25 -1.47 -11.03 8.45
CA GLU A 25 -0.46 -12.07 8.25
C GLU A 25 0.81 -11.52 7.58
N TYR A 26 0.66 -10.69 6.55
CA TYR A 26 1.79 -10.05 5.88
C TYR A 26 2.52 -9.05 6.76
N GLU A 27 1.82 -8.24 7.56
CA GLU A 27 2.45 -7.35 8.54
C GLU A 27 3.32 -8.13 9.54
N LYS A 28 2.80 -9.26 10.03
CA LYS A 28 3.56 -10.14 10.93
C LYS A 28 4.77 -10.77 10.22
N ALA A 29 4.61 -11.25 9.00
CA ALA A 29 5.70 -11.80 8.20
C ALA A 29 6.80 -10.76 7.94
N ALA A 30 6.42 -9.52 7.63
CA ALA A 30 7.36 -8.41 7.43
C ALA A 30 8.16 -8.10 8.70
N ALA A 31 7.49 -8.05 9.86
CA ALA A 31 8.17 -7.83 11.14
C ALA A 31 9.15 -8.97 11.48
N GLU A 32 8.74 -10.23 11.30
CA GLU A 32 9.61 -11.39 11.52
C GLU A 32 10.78 -11.43 10.53
N ALA A 33 10.54 -11.11 9.25
CA ALA A 33 11.58 -11.02 8.22
C ALA A 33 12.59 -9.90 8.50
N GLN A 34 12.14 -8.74 8.98
CA GLN A 34 13.02 -7.63 9.37
C GLN A 34 13.91 -8.04 10.55
N ALA A 35 13.33 -8.64 11.60
CA ALA A 35 14.11 -9.13 12.73
C ALA A 35 15.13 -10.21 12.33
N PHE A 36 14.76 -11.10 11.40
CA PHE A 36 15.67 -12.11 10.86
C PHE A 36 16.83 -11.49 10.08
N LYS A 37 16.54 -10.47 9.26
CA LYS A 37 17.54 -9.68 8.54
C LYS A 37 18.48 -8.92 9.48
N ASP A 38 17.93 -8.25 10.49
CA ASP A 38 18.70 -7.48 11.47
C ASP A 38 19.65 -8.37 12.29
N ALA A 39 19.27 -9.65 12.50
CA ALA A 39 20.11 -10.66 13.13
C ALA A 39 21.17 -11.28 12.19
N GLY A 40 21.25 -10.84 10.93
CA GLY A 40 22.21 -11.35 9.95
C GLY A 40 21.82 -12.69 9.31
N TYR A 41 20.51 -13.00 9.26
CA TYR A 41 19.96 -14.23 8.66
C TYR A 41 20.48 -15.55 9.28
N PRO A 42 20.37 -15.76 10.61
CA PRO A 42 20.89 -16.95 11.28
C PRO A 42 20.20 -18.25 10.81
N GLY A 43 20.94 -19.13 10.14
CA GLY A 43 20.39 -20.38 9.58
C GLY A 43 19.73 -21.32 10.61
N GLY A 44 20.11 -21.25 11.89
CA GLY A 44 19.52 -22.05 12.98
C GLY A 44 18.25 -21.47 13.61
N ALA A 45 17.81 -20.28 13.19
CA ALA A 45 16.71 -19.55 13.81
C ALA A 45 15.84 -18.83 12.76
N VAL A 46 15.47 -19.55 11.70
CA VAL A 46 14.58 -19.02 10.65
C VAL A 46 13.14 -18.88 11.19
N PRO A 47 12.51 -17.70 11.15
CA PRO A 47 11.12 -17.54 11.54
C PRO A 47 10.17 -18.38 10.69
N ARG A 48 9.04 -18.82 11.28
CA ARG A 48 8.09 -19.70 10.58
C ARG A 48 7.46 -19.04 9.36
N THR A 49 7.20 -17.74 9.42
CA THR A 49 6.66 -16.98 8.27
C THR A 49 7.65 -16.92 7.11
N VAL A 50 8.93 -16.66 7.40
CA VAL A 50 10.02 -16.68 6.41
C VAL A 50 10.22 -18.08 5.83
N ALA A 51 10.21 -19.12 6.68
CA ALA A 51 10.36 -20.51 6.24
C ALA A 51 9.20 -20.95 5.32
N ALA A 52 7.97 -20.53 5.62
CA ALA A 52 6.81 -20.81 4.77
C ALA A 52 6.88 -20.14 3.39
N TRP A 53 7.63 -19.05 3.26
CA TRP A 53 7.85 -18.33 1.99
C TRP A 53 9.10 -18.80 1.22
N ALA A 54 9.96 -19.59 1.88
CA ALA A 54 11.12 -20.27 1.29
C ALA A 54 10.73 -21.49 0.44
N ILE A 55 9.75 -21.31 -0.45
CA ILE A 55 9.26 -22.30 -1.41
C ILE A 55 9.97 -22.14 -2.77
N ASN A 56 9.84 -23.13 -3.66
CA ASN A 56 10.43 -23.12 -5.01
C ASN A 56 11.97 -22.95 -5.03
N GLY A 57 12.66 -23.49 -4.02
CA GLY A 57 14.12 -23.47 -3.94
C GLY A 57 14.72 -22.15 -3.43
N ARG A 58 13.89 -21.20 -2.95
CA ARG A 58 14.39 -19.98 -2.30
C ARG A 58 15.08 -20.31 -0.99
N THR A 59 16.18 -19.61 -0.71
CA THR A 59 16.80 -19.61 0.62
C THR A 59 15.95 -18.79 1.60
N ALA A 60 16.15 -19.01 2.90
CA ALA A 60 15.50 -18.19 3.93
C ALA A 60 15.83 -16.69 3.79
N GLN A 61 17.05 -16.35 3.38
CA GLN A 61 17.44 -14.97 3.11
C GLN A 61 16.65 -14.38 1.93
N GLN A 62 16.59 -15.09 0.80
CA GLN A 62 15.81 -14.66 -0.36
C GLN A 62 14.32 -14.51 -0.03
N ALA A 63 13.78 -15.41 0.77
CA ALA A 63 12.41 -15.33 1.23
C ALA A 63 12.17 -14.09 2.10
N ALA A 64 13.04 -13.82 3.07
CA ALA A 64 12.95 -12.65 3.92
C ALA A 64 13.07 -11.34 3.11
N ASP A 65 14.04 -11.25 2.20
CA ASP A 65 14.21 -10.05 1.37
C ASP A 65 13.02 -9.82 0.43
N ASN A 66 12.41 -10.88 -0.10
CA ASN A 66 11.21 -10.75 -0.93
C ASN A 66 9.97 -10.32 -0.11
N ILE A 67 9.76 -10.88 1.08
CA ILE A 67 8.70 -10.41 2.01
C ILE A 67 8.87 -8.92 2.29
N LEU A 68 10.10 -8.47 2.59
CA LEU A 68 10.38 -7.07 2.88
C LEU A 68 10.16 -6.16 1.66
N ALA A 69 10.53 -6.61 0.47
CA ALA A 69 10.27 -5.88 -0.78
C ALA A 69 8.76 -5.73 -1.05
N GLU A 70 7.99 -6.80 -0.85
CA GLU A 70 6.52 -6.78 -0.98
C GLU A 70 5.88 -5.86 0.06
N ALA A 71 6.33 -5.94 1.32
CA ALA A 71 5.86 -5.06 2.40
C ALA A 71 6.16 -3.58 2.13
N ALA A 72 7.32 -3.28 1.55
CA ALA A 72 7.69 -1.92 1.15
C ALA A 72 6.80 -1.41 0.01
N ALA A 73 6.59 -2.21 -1.04
CA ALA A 73 5.71 -1.85 -2.16
C ALA A 73 4.25 -1.65 -1.71
N TYR A 74 3.77 -2.52 -0.81
CA TYR A 74 2.46 -2.40 -0.20
C TYR A 74 2.31 -1.10 0.61
N SER A 75 3.28 -0.80 1.47
CA SER A 75 3.27 0.40 2.31
C SER A 75 3.31 1.67 1.46
N GLU A 76 4.15 1.69 0.43
CA GLU A 76 4.27 2.80 -0.51
C GLU A 76 2.93 3.09 -1.21
N ALA A 77 2.24 2.05 -1.70
CA ALA A 77 0.93 2.22 -2.31
C ALA A 77 -0.10 2.84 -1.35
N LEU A 78 -0.13 2.40 -0.08
CA LEU A 78 -1.02 2.96 0.93
C LEU A 78 -0.69 4.43 1.25
N TYR A 79 0.60 4.78 1.29
CA TYR A 79 1.04 6.16 1.51
C TYR A 79 0.62 7.06 0.36
N GLN A 80 0.85 6.67 -0.89
CA GLN A 80 0.44 7.45 -2.06
C GLN A 80 -1.07 7.72 -2.08
N ILE A 81 -1.90 6.72 -1.77
CA ILE A 81 -3.36 6.89 -1.67
C ILE A 81 -3.71 7.89 -0.55
N ARG A 82 -3.06 7.78 0.61
CA ARG A 82 -3.31 8.66 1.76
C ARG A 82 -2.95 10.10 1.44
N GLU A 83 -1.78 10.32 0.87
CA GLU A 83 -1.25 11.64 0.52
C GLU A 83 -2.10 12.32 -0.54
N ALA A 84 -2.42 11.64 -1.64
CA ALA A 84 -3.29 12.15 -2.69
C ALA A 84 -4.66 12.59 -2.13
N ARG A 85 -5.27 11.75 -1.29
CA ARG A 85 -6.56 12.04 -0.66
C ARG A 85 -6.51 13.28 0.24
N LEU A 86 -5.52 13.37 1.11
CA LEU A 86 -5.42 14.48 2.06
C LEU A 86 -5.09 15.80 1.35
N SER A 87 -4.14 15.77 0.42
CA SER A 87 -3.75 16.94 -0.38
C SER A 87 -4.94 17.47 -1.18
N ALA A 88 -5.65 16.60 -1.90
CA ALA A 88 -6.81 17.01 -2.70
C ALA A 88 -7.95 17.59 -1.84
N LYS A 89 -8.19 17.05 -0.64
CA LYS A 89 -9.21 17.61 0.27
C LYS A 89 -8.89 19.03 0.69
N GLU A 90 -7.63 19.33 1.00
CA GLU A 90 -7.22 20.69 1.36
C GLU A 90 -7.28 21.62 0.15
N GLN A 91 -6.86 21.17 -1.04
CA GLN A 91 -6.98 21.96 -2.27
C GLN A 91 -8.44 22.29 -2.62
N VAL A 92 -9.36 21.31 -2.51
CA VAL A 92 -10.81 21.51 -2.68
C VAL A 92 -11.32 22.52 -1.66
N ARG A 93 -10.93 22.41 -0.38
CA ARG A 93 -11.34 23.35 0.67
C ARG A 93 -10.90 24.78 0.34
N ARG A 94 -9.66 24.97 -0.12
CA ARG A 94 -9.12 26.28 -0.52
C ARG A 94 -9.88 26.87 -1.71
N ALA A 95 -10.10 26.08 -2.76
CA ALA A 95 -10.86 26.51 -3.93
C ALA A 95 -12.30 26.91 -3.57
N MET A 96 -12.96 26.14 -2.71
CA MET A 96 -14.31 26.48 -2.20
C MET A 96 -14.31 27.77 -1.37
N THR A 97 -13.29 27.99 -0.55
CA THR A 97 -13.14 29.25 0.23
C THR A 97 -12.98 30.46 -0.70
N ALA A 98 -12.28 30.27 -1.83
CA ALA A 98 -12.12 31.29 -2.87
C ALA A 98 -13.32 31.39 -3.84
N ASN A 99 -14.44 30.69 -3.57
CA ASN A 99 -15.61 30.59 -4.44
C ASN A 99 -15.32 30.04 -5.86
N GLN A 100 -14.23 29.27 -6.01
CA GLN A 100 -13.79 28.65 -7.26
C GLN A 100 -14.37 27.22 -7.38
N VAL A 101 -15.68 27.12 -7.51
CA VAL A 101 -16.40 25.83 -7.49
C VAL A 101 -15.96 24.90 -8.62
N GLU A 102 -15.74 25.41 -9.82
CA GLU A 102 -15.34 24.57 -10.96
C GLU A 102 -13.92 24.03 -10.79
N GLN A 103 -12.99 24.85 -10.28
CA GLN A 103 -11.64 24.39 -9.95
C GLN A 103 -11.68 23.27 -8.88
N ALA A 104 -12.53 23.42 -7.86
CA ALA A 104 -12.71 22.38 -6.85
C ALA A 104 -13.22 21.05 -7.45
N ARG A 105 -14.09 21.10 -8.47
CA ARG A 105 -14.56 19.92 -9.20
C ARG A 105 -13.46 19.26 -10.02
N LEU A 106 -12.67 20.05 -10.75
CA LEU A 106 -11.54 19.56 -11.53
C LEU A 106 -10.50 18.87 -10.65
N ILE A 107 -10.14 19.47 -9.51
CA ILE A 107 -9.24 18.86 -8.53
C ILE A 107 -9.78 17.51 -8.06
N ALA A 108 -11.07 17.45 -7.71
CA ALA A 108 -11.68 16.23 -7.24
C ALA A 108 -11.69 15.13 -8.32
N SER A 109 -12.07 15.46 -9.56
CA SER A 109 -12.10 14.50 -10.67
C SER A 109 -10.70 13.96 -10.99
N ALA A 110 -9.72 14.85 -11.16
CA ALA A 110 -8.35 14.47 -11.49
C ALA A 110 -7.71 13.59 -10.40
N THR A 111 -8.00 13.88 -9.13
CA THR A 111 -7.51 13.07 -8.01
C THR A 111 -8.15 11.68 -8.03
N ILE A 112 -9.46 11.58 -8.28
CA ILE A 112 -10.16 10.29 -8.38
C ILE A 112 -9.58 9.45 -9.51
N ASP A 113 -9.33 10.05 -10.67
CA ASP A 113 -8.75 9.34 -11.82
C ASP A 113 -7.31 8.89 -11.54
N SER A 114 -6.50 9.73 -10.88
CA SER A 114 -5.15 9.36 -10.45
C SER A 114 -5.15 8.20 -9.45
N ILE A 115 -6.02 8.22 -8.45
CA ILE A 115 -6.17 7.13 -7.47
C ILE A 115 -6.58 5.82 -8.17
N ARG A 116 -7.49 5.89 -9.15
CA ARG A 116 -7.91 4.72 -9.93
C ARG A 116 -6.82 4.18 -10.85
N ALA A 117 -6.00 5.06 -11.44
CA ALA A 117 -4.88 4.64 -12.28
C ALA A 117 -3.79 3.95 -11.44
N ALA A 118 -3.49 4.47 -10.25
CA ALA A 118 -2.49 3.87 -9.36
C ALA A 118 -2.82 2.41 -8.98
N ILE A 119 -4.10 2.10 -8.72
CA ILE A 119 -4.50 0.72 -8.38
C ILE A 119 -4.48 -0.25 -9.56
N ALA A 120 -4.68 0.22 -10.79
CA ALA A 120 -4.59 -0.63 -11.97
C ALA A 120 -3.16 -1.16 -12.19
N GLY A 121 -2.14 -0.43 -11.74
CA GLY A 121 -0.74 -0.86 -11.81
C GLY A 121 -0.30 -1.85 -10.72
N ILE A 122 -1.06 -2.00 -9.64
CA ILE A 122 -0.68 -2.84 -8.48
C ILE A 122 -1.15 -4.30 -8.63
N GLY A 123 -2.24 -4.53 -9.38
CA GLY A 123 -2.85 -5.86 -9.53
C GLY A 123 -2.03 -6.92 -10.28
N SER A 124 -0.83 -6.60 -10.75
CA SER A 124 0.07 -7.49 -11.50
C SER A 124 1.22 -8.07 -10.66
N ALA A 125 1.40 -7.63 -9.40
CA ALA A 125 2.58 -7.99 -8.59
C ALA A 125 2.34 -9.14 -7.60
N GLY A 126 1.10 -9.65 -7.47
CA GLY A 126 0.72 -10.62 -6.43
C GLY A 126 0.11 -11.93 -6.94
N ALA A 127 0.42 -12.33 -8.18
CA ALA A 127 0.01 -13.62 -8.76
C ALA A 127 1.21 -14.55 -8.94
#